data_AF-A0A7S2QEY1-F1
#
_entry.id   AF-A0A7S2QEY1-F1
#
_cell.length_a   1.000
_cell.length_b   1.000
_cell.length_c   1.000
_cell.angle_alpha   90.00
_cell.angle_beta   90.00
_cell.angle_gamma   90.00
#
_symmetry.space_group_name_H-M   'P 1'
#
loop_
_entity.id
_entity.type
_entity.pdbx_description
1 polymer ?
#
loop_
_entity_poly.entity_id
_entity_poly.type
_entity_poly.pdbx_seq_one_letter_code
_entity_poly.pdbx_strand_id
1 'polypeptide(L)'
;FDTVAADSAFETSCEGRHRFCSGCMRQHVNAVALPRCPDVGCKHELTEEDMLQACGDGPRLAGFREAVLQRALAQVRGRVACPNPACRNVVICDGDARTRVVCECGHPPFCSWC
;
A
#
# COMPACT_ATOMS: atom_id res chain seq x y z
N PHE A 1 10.86 -22.50 23.90
CA PHE A 1 10.14 -22.52 22.62
C PHE A 1 8.69 -22.78 22.94
N ASP A 2 7.88 -21.73 23.05
CA ASP A 2 6.46 -21.87 23.35
C ASP A 2 5.74 -22.57 22.20
N THR A 3 5.12 -23.70 22.51
CA THR A 3 4.22 -24.42 21.61
C THR A 3 2.98 -23.56 21.37
N VAL A 4 2.90 -22.94 20.20
CA VAL A 4 1.74 -22.17 19.76
C VAL A 4 0.57 -23.15 19.62
N ALA A 5 -0.44 -23.03 20.48
CA ALA A 5 -1.68 -23.78 20.36
C ALA A 5 -2.30 -23.53 18.98
N ALA A 6 -2.75 -24.60 18.32
CA ALA A 6 -3.17 -24.60 16.91
C ALA A 6 -4.26 -23.57 16.57
N ASP A 7 -5.05 -23.13 17.55
CA ASP A 7 -6.10 -22.09 17.41
C ASP A 7 -5.58 -20.65 17.30
N SER A 8 -4.27 -20.44 17.32
CA SER A 8 -3.64 -19.11 17.28
C SER A 8 -2.54 -18.97 16.23
N ALA A 9 -2.50 -19.88 15.25
CA ALA A 9 -1.53 -19.85 14.17
C ALA A 9 -2.03 -19.00 12.99
N PHE A 10 -1.22 -18.04 12.58
CA PHE A 10 -1.36 -17.30 11.34
C PHE A 10 -0.49 -17.97 10.26
N GLU A 11 -1.08 -18.33 9.13
CA GLU A 11 -0.37 -18.87 7.98
C GLU A 11 -0.38 -17.81 6.88
N THR A 12 0.81 -17.38 6.43
CA THR A 12 0.93 -16.42 5.33
C THR A 12 0.62 -17.10 3.98
N SER A 13 0.00 -16.37 3.05
CA SER A 13 -0.29 -16.82 1.68
C SER A 13 0.93 -17.01 0.76
N CYS A 14 2.16 -16.93 1.26
CA CYS A 14 3.38 -17.16 0.48
C CYS A 14 3.52 -18.64 0.06
N GLU A 15 4.33 -18.92 -0.97
CA GLU A 15 4.59 -20.28 -1.46
C GLU A 15 5.08 -21.26 -0.36
N GLY A 16 5.86 -20.75 0.61
CA GLY A 16 6.37 -21.52 1.75
C GLY A 16 5.36 -21.72 2.89
N ARG A 17 4.15 -21.13 2.80
CA ARG A 17 3.10 -21.17 3.84
C ARG A 17 3.65 -20.99 5.26
N HIS A 18 4.46 -19.94 5.46
CA HIS A 18 5.11 -19.69 6.74
C HIS A 18 4.08 -19.43 7.85
N ARG A 19 4.32 -20.03 9.02
CA ARG A 19 3.39 -20.00 10.16
C ARG A 19 3.99 -19.20 11.31
N PHE A 20 3.20 -18.27 11.83
CA PHE A 20 3.56 -17.41 12.95
C PHE A 20 2.44 -17.39 13.99
N CYS A 21 2.75 -16.91 15.19
CA CYS A 21 1.71 -16.65 16.18
C CYS A 21 0.86 -15.45 15.74
N SER A 22 -0.47 -15.54 15.87
CA SER A 22 -1.39 -14.46 15.45
C SER A 22 -1.10 -13.12 16.14
N GLY A 23 -0.71 -13.15 17.42
CA GLY A 23 -0.30 -11.97 18.17
C GLY A 23 0.95 -11.29 17.59
N CYS A 24 1.95 -12.09 17.22
CA CYS A 24 3.20 -11.66 16.61
C CYS A 24 2.91 -11.01 15.25
N MET A 25 2.07 -11.68 14.45
CA MET A 25 1.72 -11.20 13.12
C MET A 25 0.93 -9.90 13.19
N ARG A 26 -0.02 -9.78 14.12
CA ARG A 26 -0.77 -8.56 14.34
C ARG A 26 0.13 -7.37 14.72
N GLN A 27 1.14 -7.59 15.56
CA GLN A 27 2.12 -6.53 15.87
C GLN A 27 2.93 -6.14 14.64
N HIS A 28 3.40 -7.13 13.87
CA HIS A 28 4.16 -6.91 12.65
C HIS A 28 3.40 -6.09 11.60
N VAL A 29 2.15 -6.45 11.31
CA VAL A 29 1.33 -5.71 10.32
C VAL A 29 0.94 -4.30 10.79
N ASN A 30 0.95 -4.05 12.10
CA ASN A 30 0.70 -2.72 12.67
C ASN A 30 1.96 -1.84 12.68
N ALA A 31 3.16 -2.42 12.64
CA ALA A 31 4.41 -1.67 12.65
C ALA A 31 4.71 -0.96 11.32
N VAL A 32 4.20 -1.48 10.20
CA VAL A 32 4.50 -0.97 8.85
C VAL A 32 3.26 -0.90 7.98
N ALA A 33 3.19 0.08 7.07
CA ALA A 33 2.03 0.29 6.20
C ALA A 33 1.83 -0.83 5.17
N LEU A 34 2.92 -1.35 4.58
CA LEU A 34 2.94 -2.42 3.60
C LEU A 34 3.85 -3.57 4.09
N PRO A 35 3.32 -4.45 4.96
CA PRO A 35 4.09 -5.55 5.54
C PRO A 35 4.45 -6.64 4.52
N ARG A 36 5.57 -7.30 4.78
CA ARG A 36 6.04 -8.50 4.06
C ARG A 36 6.07 -9.70 5.00
N CYS A 37 6.22 -10.89 4.44
CA CYS A 37 6.47 -12.09 5.23
C CYS A 37 7.70 -11.88 6.15
N PRO A 38 7.60 -12.15 7.47
CA PRO A 38 8.74 -12.01 8.38
C PRO A 38 9.88 -13.01 8.15
N ASP A 39 9.61 -14.11 7.43
CA ASP A 39 10.60 -15.15 7.20
C ASP A 39 11.80 -14.64 6.38
N VAL A 40 13.01 -14.99 6.82
CA VAL A 40 14.24 -14.44 6.25
C VAL A 40 14.47 -15.00 4.86
N GLY A 41 14.38 -14.14 3.85
CA GLY A 41 14.55 -14.51 2.44
C GLY A 41 13.22 -14.65 1.70
N CYS A 42 12.10 -14.69 2.40
CA CYS A 42 10.78 -14.60 1.77
C CYS A 42 10.52 -13.15 1.34
N LYS A 43 10.23 -12.94 0.05
CA LYS A 43 9.92 -11.62 -0.52
C LYS A 43 8.42 -11.37 -0.69
N HIS A 44 7.59 -12.26 -0.17
CA HIS A 44 6.14 -12.17 -0.29
C HIS A 44 5.63 -10.91 0.41
N GLU A 45 4.94 -10.06 -0.34
CA GLU A 45 4.18 -8.94 0.22
C GLU A 45 2.83 -9.46 0.67
N LEU A 46 2.39 -9.08 1.87
CA LEU A 46 1.13 -9.58 2.40
C LEU A 46 -0.02 -9.11 1.52
N THR A 47 -0.96 -10.03 1.27
CA THR A 47 -2.17 -9.76 0.51
C THR A 47 -3.23 -9.11 1.39
N GLU A 48 -4.32 -8.66 0.76
CA GLU A 48 -5.48 -8.18 1.51
C GLU A 48 -6.10 -9.29 2.38
N GLU A 49 -6.08 -10.54 1.91
CA GLU A 49 -6.54 -11.71 2.67
C GLU A 49 -5.67 -11.95 3.91
N ASP A 50 -4.34 -11.87 3.77
CA ASP A 50 -3.41 -11.95 4.90
C ASP A 50 -3.69 -10.85 5.94
N MET A 51 -3.97 -9.62 5.48
CA MET A 51 -4.29 -8.49 6.34
C MET A 51 -5.64 -8.67 7.05
N LEU A 52 -6.64 -9.20 6.34
CA LEU A 52 -7.96 -9.51 6.89
C LEU A 52 -7.85 -10.60 7.96
N GLN A 53 -7.05 -11.63 7.73
CA GLN A 53 -6.80 -12.68 8.72
C GLN A 53 -6.04 -12.14 9.96
N ALA A 54 -5.10 -11.22 9.78
CA ALA A 54 -4.27 -10.71 10.87
C ALA A 54 -4.99 -9.69 11.77
N CYS A 55 -5.84 -8.83 11.18
CA CYS A 55 -6.44 -7.69 11.88
C CYS A 55 -7.97 -7.63 11.82
N GLY A 56 -8.63 -8.45 10.99
CA GLY A 56 -10.05 -8.32 10.68
C GLY A 56 -10.36 -7.12 9.79
N ASP A 57 -11.65 -6.89 9.57
CA ASP A 57 -12.13 -5.68 8.90
C ASP A 57 -12.04 -4.49 9.86
N GLY A 58 -11.44 -3.37 9.41
CA GLY A 58 -11.22 -2.22 10.28
C GLY A 58 -10.24 -1.17 9.75
N PRO A 59 -9.90 -0.17 10.59
CA PRO A 59 -9.08 0.99 10.17
C PRO A 59 -7.71 0.59 9.62
N ARG A 60 -7.12 -0.49 10.14
CA ARG A 60 -5.82 -0.96 9.66
C ARG A 60 -5.90 -1.50 8.23
N LEU A 61 -6.93 -2.28 7.91
CA LEU A 61 -7.15 -2.81 6.55
C LEU A 61 -7.44 -1.67 5.57
N ALA A 62 -8.25 -0.68 5.97
CA ALA A 62 -8.48 0.51 5.17
C ALA A 62 -7.19 1.29 4.88
N GLY A 63 -6.34 1.50 5.90
CA GLY A 63 -5.04 2.14 5.73
C GLY A 63 -4.08 1.34 4.85
N PHE A 64 -4.16 0.01 4.88
CA PHE A 64 -3.41 -0.87 3.96
C PHE A 64 -3.88 -0.70 2.52
N ARG A 65 -5.19 -0.77 2.25
CA ARG A 65 -5.77 -0.56 0.92
C ARG A 65 -5.38 0.81 0.34
N GLU A 66 -5.45 1.86 1.15
CA GLU A 66 -5.01 3.19 0.75
C GLU A 66 -3.51 3.22 0.43
N ALA A 67 -2.66 2.60 1.25
CA ALA A 67 -1.22 2.53 0.99
C ALA A 67 -0.90 1.76 -0.31
N VAL A 68 -1.62 0.67 -0.58
CA VAL A 68 -1.50 -0.09 -1.84
C VAL A 68 -1.91 0.79 -3.02
N LEU A 69 -3.02 1.51 -2.91
CA LEU A 69 -3.49 2.44 -3.94
C LEU A 69 -2.47 3.55 -4.20
N GLN A 70 -1.96 4.20 -3.16
CA GLN A 70 -0.95 5.26 -3.29
C GLN A 70 0.34 4.75 -3.95
N ARG A 71 0.76 3.51 -3.61
CA ARG A 71 1.90 2.87 -4.25
C ARG A 71 1.64 2.61 -5.73
N ALA A 72 0.45 2.10 -6.09
CA ALA A 72 0.08 1.88 -7.48
C ALA A 72 0.04 3.20 -8.26
N LEU A 73 -0.58 4.25 -7.69
CA LEU A 73 -0.59 5.60 -8.26
C LEU A 73 0.82 6.19 -8.41
N ALA A 74 1.78 5.81 -7.55
CA ALA A 74 3.19 6.21 -7.69
C ALA A 74 3.92 5.57 -8.86
N GLN A 75 3.43 4.45 -9.36
CA GLN A 75 4.00 3.75 -10.50
C GLN A 75 3.33 4.16 -11.83
N VAL A 76 2.24 4.93 -11.79
CA VAL A 76 1.62 5.47 -13.01
C VAL A 76 2.57 6.48 -13.65
N ARG A 77 3.08 6.13 -14.83
CA ARG A 77 3.92 7.01 -15.64
C ARG A 77 3.12 8.24 -16.08
N GLY A 78 3.79 9.39 -16.17
CA GLY A 78 3.16 10.62 -16.67
C GLY A 78 2.21 11.28 -15.67
N ARG A 79 2.15 10.81 -14.41
CA ARG A 79 1.33 11.47 -13.38
C ARG A 79 1.87 12.86 -13.06
N VAL A 80 0.98 13.84 -13.01
CA VAL A 80 1.29 15.20 -12.59
C VAL A 80 0.24 15.63 -11.56
N ALA A 81 0.67 15.83 -10.31
CA ALA A 81 -0.21 16.33 -9.26
C ALA A 81 -0.43 17.84 -9.40
N CYS A 82 -1.62 18.31 -9.06
CA CYS A 82 -1.87 19.75 -8.97
C CYS A 82 -0.95 20.39 -7.91
N PRO A 83 -0.27 21.52 -8.21
CA PRO A 83 0.58 22.21 -7.23
C PRO A 83 -0.18 22.83 -6.06
N ASN A 84 -1.51 22.99 -6.19
CA ASN A 84 -2.35 23.51 -5.12
C ASN A 84 -2.44 22.50 -3.96
N PRO A 85 -1.94 22.80 -2.75
CA PRO A 85 -1.94 21.85 -1.62
C PRO A 85 -3.35 21.49 -1.13
N ALA A 86 -4.36 22.29 -1.46
CA ALA A 86 -5.76 21.98 -1.17
C ALA A 86 -6.42 21.07 -2.24
N CYS A 87 -5.75 20.82 -3.37
CA CYS A 87 -6.25 19.99 -4.45
C CYS A 87 -5.50 18.66 -4.51
N ARG A 88 -6.24 17.55 -4.58
CA ARG A 88 -5.68 16.20 -4.72
C ARG A 88 -5.77 15.67 -6.14
N ASN A 89 -6.09 16.52 -7.10
CA ASN A 89 -6.29 16.11 -8.48
C ASN A 89 -4.94 15.75 -9.13
N VAL A 90 -4.95 14.69 -9.93
CA VAL A 90 -3.79 14.19 -10.66
C VAL A 90 -4.19 14.03 -12.12
N VAL A 91 -3.38 14.57 -13.02
CA VAL A 91 -3.58 14.45 -14.47
C VAL A 91 -2.52 13.52 -15.03
N ILE A 92 -2.91 12.63 -15.94
CA ILE A 92 -1.96 11.80 -16.68
C ILE A 92 -1.58 12.51 -17.97
N CYS A 93 -0.30 12.84 -18.10
CA CYS A 93 0.29 13.41 -19.30
C CYS A 93 1.07 12.30 -20.01
N ASP A 94 0.44 11.66 -20.99
CA ASP A 94 1.11 10.68 -21.84
C ASP A 94 1.97 11.39 -22.88
N GLY A 95 3.29 11.22 -22.79
CA GLY A 95 4.26 11.74 -23.76
C GLY A 95 5.56 12.22 -23.11
N ASP A 96 6.63 12.25 -23.91
CA ASP A 96 7.94 12.77 -23.49
C ASP A 96 8.05 14.31 -23.69
N ALA A 97 6.93 14.99 -23.92
CA ALA A 97 6.86 16.43 -24.11
C ALA A 97 6.28 17.15 -22.89
N ARG A 98 6.71 18.40 -22.69
CA ARG A 98 6.13 19.29 -21.67
C ARG A 98 4.73 19.70 -22.11
N THR A 99 3.76 19.43 -21.26
CA THR A 99 2.35 19.76 -21.50
C THR A 99 1.90 20.82 -20.53
N ARG A 100 1.08 21.75 -21.01
CA ARG A 100 0.37 22.71 -20.16
C ARG A 100 -0.84 22.01 -19.54
N VAL A 101 -0.85 21.87 -18.23
CA VAL A 101 -1.93 21.24 -17.47
C VAL A 101 -2.89 22.30 -16.95
N VAL A 102 -4.18 22.10 -17.16
CA VAL A 102 -5.26 22.93 -16.60
C VAL A 102 -6.05 22.06 -15.63
N CYS A 103 -6.03 22.41 -14.35
CA CYS A 103 -6.77 21.68 -13.33
C CYS A 103 -8.15 22.32 -13.10
N GLU A 104 -9.17 21.50 -12.91
CA GLU A 104 -10.56 21.94 -12.67
C GLU A 104 -10.77 22.66 -11.33
N CYS A 105 -9.76 22.67 -10.45
CA CYS A 105 -9.83 23.34 -9.15
C CYS A 105 -9.64 24.87 -9.23
N GLY A 106 -9.41 25.41 -10.44
CA GLY A 106 -9.20 26.84 -10.67
C GLY A 106 -7.77 27.32 -10.41
N HIS A 107 -6.82 26.43 -10.09
CA HIS A 107 -5.41 26.79 -9.99
C HIS A 107 -4.87 27.25 -11.35
N PRO A 108 -3.96 28.25 -11.41
CA PRO A 108 -3.36 28.68 -12.66
C PRO A 108 -2.75 27.51 -13.43
N PRO A 109 -2.82 27.52 -14.78
CA PRO A 109 -2.22 26.47 -15.59
C PRO A 109 -0.73 26.33 -15.31
N PHE A 110 -0.25 25.09 -15.21
CA PHE A 110 1.12 24.76 -14.82
C PHE A 110 1.76 23.78 -15.80
N CYS A 111 3.08 23.59 -15.71
CA CYS A 111 3.80 22.68 -16.59
C CYS A 111 3.79 21.26 -16.02
N SER A 112 3.70 20.25 -16.87
CA SER A 112 3.78 18.84 -16.45
C SER A 112 5.10 18.45 -15.76
N TRP A 113 6.15 19.27 -15.87
CA TRP A 113 7.50 18.97 -15.37
C TRP A 113 8.04 19.97 -14.34
N CYS A 114 7.36 21.10 -14.09
CA CYS A 114 7.78 22.11 -13.11
C CYS A 114 6.61 22.93 -12.58
#